data_AF-A0A814Y7V6-F1
#
_entry.id   AF-A0A814Y7V6-F1
#
_cell.length_a   1.000
_cell.length_b   1.000
_cell.length_c   1.000
_cell.angle_alpha   90.00
_cell.angle_beta   90.00
_cell.angle_gamma   90.00
#
_symmetry.space_group_name_H-M   'P 1'
#
loop_
_entity.id
_entity.type
_entity.pdbx_description
1 polymer ?
#
loop_
_entity_poly.entity_id
_entity_poly.type
_entity_poly.pdbx_seq_one_letter_code
_entity_poly.pdbx_strand_id
1 'polypeptide(L)'
;MLNQYVSDIILISDLTKNQMQKLTLDLNKIDKHLQFTFEFEVDGKLPFLDVLLTMDKEREKIRTSWYRKPTAAKTLLDFKSDHTSAVKQNIVKNMISKIVLVNGNERNEKNLTVFRTVIIHLQLRAILGI
;
A
#
# COMPACT_ATOMS: atom_id res chain seq x y z
N MET A 1 16.09 1.09 22.27
CA MET A 1 16.00 2.25 21.38
C MET A 1 15.25 1.82 20.13
N LEU A 2 14.10 2.44 19.83
CA LEU A 2 13.30 2.10 18.66
C LEU A 2 13.83 2.91 17.47
N ASN A 3 14.58 2.27 16.58
CA ASN A 3 14.97 2.89 15.31
C ASN A 3 13.72 2.92 14.41
N GLN A 4 12.92 3.99 14.48
CA GLN A 4 11.82 4.18 13.53
C GLN A 4 12.38 4.66 12.20
N TYR A 5 12.72 3.71 11.32
CA TYR A 5 12.93 4.01 9.91
C TYR A 5 11.57 4.13 9.23
N VAL A 6 11.33 5.24 8.53
CA VAL A 6 10.17 5.38 7.65
C VAL A 6 10.28 4.33 6.56
N SER A 7 9.29 3.42 6.46
CA SER A 7 9.35 2.29 5.53
C SER A 7 9.13 2.70 4.07
N ASP A 8 8.29 3.72 3.81
CA ASP A 8 7.92 4.14 2.45
C ASP A 8 7.94 5.67 2.32
N ILE A 9 8.59 6.19 1.28
CA ILE A 9 8.74 7.63 0.98
C ILE A 9 8.31 7.88 -0.46
N ILE A 10 7.55 8.96 -0.72
CA ILE A 10 7.31 9.46 -2.07
C ILE A 10 8.30 10.59 -2.37
N LEU A 11 8.93 10.54 -3.54
CA LEU A 11 9.76 11.61 -4.06
C LEU A 11 9.12 12.20 -5.33
N ILE A 12 8.89 13.51 -5.34
CA ILE A 12 8.49 14.25 -6.54
C ILE A 12 9.72 15.00 -7.02
N SER A 13 10.20 14.67 -8.22
CA SER A 13 11.40 15.28 -8.81
C SER A 13 11.37 15.18 -10.33
N ASP A 14 12.24 15.94 -10.98
CA ASP A 14 12.53 15.90 -12.42
C ASP A 14 13.56 14.81 -12.80
N LEU A 15 13.96 13.97 -11.84
CA LEU A 15 14.93 12.91 -12.07
C LEU A 15 14.38 11.83 -13.02
N THR A 16 15.18 11.50 -14.02
CA THR A 16 14.92 10.35 -14.88
C THR A 16 15.09 9.04 -14.12
N LYS A 17 14.47 7.96 -14.62
CA LYS A 17 14.62 6.61 -14.05
C LYS A 17 16.09 6.19 -13.89
N ASN A 18 16.96 6.52 -14.83
CA ASN A 18 18.40 6.19 -14.76
C ASN A 18 19.12 6.97 -13.66
N GLN A 19 18.76 8.25 -13.47
CA GLN A 19 19.30 9.05 -12.36
C GLN A 19 18.82 8.52 -11.00
N MET A 20 17.55 8.10 -10.91
CA MET A 20 17.03 7.44 -9.71
C MET A 20 17.76 6.14 -9.39
N GLN A 21 18.05 5.30 -10.40
CA GLN A 21 18.87 4.10 -10.19
C GLN A 21 20.25 4.42 -9.64
N LYS A 22 20.93 5.43 -10.19
CA LYS A 22 22.24 5.86 -9.70
C LYS A 22 22.16 6.35 -8.25
N LEU A 23 21.16 7.18 -7.94
CA LEU A 23 20.93 7.68 -6.57
C LEU A 23 20.71 6.53 -5.60
N THR A 24 19.86 5.55 -5.94
CA THR A 24 19.62 4.37 -5.08
C THR A 24 20.90 3.55 -4.88
N LEU A 25 21.70 3.36 -5.93
CA LEU A 25 22.99 2.67 -5.80
C LEU A 25 23.96 3.42 -4.87
N ASP A 26 23.99 4.74 -4.93
CA ASP A 26 24.85 5.55 -4.08
C ASP A 26 24.35 5.55 -2.62
N LEU A 27 23.04 5.60 -2.38
CA LEU A 27 22.46 5.46 -1.04
C LEU A 27 22.77 4.10 -0.41
N ASN A 28 22.69 3.03 -1.19
CA ASN A 28 22.96 1.65 -0.72
C ASN A 28 24.42 1.39 -0.36
N LYS A 29 25.35 2.29 -0.72
CA LYS A 29 26.76 2.24 -0.31
C LYS A 29 26.99 2.82 1.09
N ILE A 30 26.08 3.64 1.61
CA ILE A 30 26.26 4.35 2.88
C ILE A 30 26.26 3.36 4.05
N ASP A 31 25.30 2.44 4.06
CA ASP A 31 25.20 1.41 5.11
C ASP A 31 24.76 0.07 4.51
N LYS A 32 25.58 -0.97 4.68
CA LYS A 32 25.28 -2.33 4.22
C LYS A 32 24.05 -2.95 4.89
N HIS A 33 23.65 -2.43 6.06
CA HIS A 33 22.48 -2.89 6.80
C HIS A 33 21.19 -2.15 6.41
N LEU A 34 21.29 -1.05 5.63
CA LEU A 34 20.15 -0.28 5.15
C LEU A 34 20.15 -0.24 3.62
N GLN A 35 19.25 -1.00 3.01
CA GLN A 35 19.13 -1.07 1.55
C GLN A 35 17.83 -0.42 1.11
N PHE A 36 17.97 0.57 0.24
CA PHE A 36 16.89 1.27 -0.43
C PHE A 36 16.53 0.57 -1.74
N THR A 37 15.24 0.57 -2.03
CA THR A 37 14.65 0.22 -3.31
C THR A 37 13.75 1.36 -3.75
N PHE A 38 13.52 1.51 -5.06
CA PHE A 38 12.60 2.50 -5.57
C PHE A 38 11.62 1.87 -6.57
N GLU A 39 10.40 2.40 -6.59
CA GLU A 39 9.43 2.17 -7.64
C GLU A 39 9.32 3.46 -8.47
N PHE A 40 9.26 3.34 -9.79
CA PHE A 40 9.10 4.48 -10.69
C PHE A 40 7.70 4.44 -11.29
N GLU A 41 7.12 5.59 -11.59
CA GLU A 41 5.79 5.63 -12.21
C GLU A 41 5.78 4.91 -13.57
N VAL A 42 4.68 4.23 -13.86
CA VAL A 42 4.45 3.55 -15.14
C VAL A 42 3.10 4.01 -15.65
N ASP A 43 3.05 4.52 -16.89
CA ASP A 43 1.84 5.08 -17.50
C ASP A 43 1.16 6.16 -16.64
N GLY A 44 1.96 6.99 -15.96
CA GLY A 44 1.49 8.03 -15.05
C GLY A 44 0.84 7.49 -13.77
N LYS A 45 1.09 6.23 -13.42
CA LYS A 45 0.54 5.57 -12.22
C LYS A 45 1.67 5.15 -11.29
N LEU A 46 1.49 5.39 -10.00
CA LEU A 46 2.44 5.00 -8.96
C LEU A 46 1.68 4.44 -7.74
N PRO A 47 1.85 3.15 -7.43
CA PRO A 47 1.38 2.58 -6.17
C PRO A 47 2.10 3.22 -4.97
N PHE A 48 1.35 3.60 -3.95
CA PHE A 48 1.91 4.03 -2.67
C PHE A 48 0.99 3.60 -1.52
N LEU A 49 1.50 2.78 -0.59
CA LEU A 49 0.68 2.20 0.48
C LEU A 49 -0.60 1.52 -0.07
N ASP A 50 -1.76 1.95 0.43
CA ASP A 50 -3.11 1.47 0.05
C ASP A 50 -3.73 2.28 -1.11
N VAL A 51 -2.95 3.14 -1.78
CA VAL A 51 -3.45 4.04 -2.84
C VAL A 51 -2.66 3.91 -4.14
N LEU A 52 -3.35 4.10 -5.27
CA LEU A 52 -2.74 4.30 -6.58
C LEU A 52 -2.82 5.78 -6.89
N LEU A 53 -1.66 6.42 -6.97
CA LEU A 53 -1.53 7.78 -7.50
C LEU A 53 -1.60 7.69 -9.02
N THR A 54 -2.44 8.51 -9.64
CA THR A 54 -2.56 8.61 -11.09
C THR A 54 -2.46 10.07 -11.50
N MET A 55 -1.49 10.39 -12.35
CA MET A 55 -1.33 11.71 -12.93
C MET A 55 -2.38 11.93 -14.02
N ASP A 56 -3.31 12.85 -13.77
CA ASP A 56 -4.22 13.38 -14.77
C ASP A 56 -3.48 14.47 -15.55
N LYS A 57 -2.93 14.10 -16.71
CA LYS A 57 -2.14 14.99 -17.56
C LYS A 57 -2.97 16.13 -18.16
N GLU A 58 -4.27 15.96 -18.35
CA GLU A 58 -5.13 16.99 -18.92
C GLU A 58 -5.47 18.08 -17.90
N ARG A 59 -5.58 17.69 -16.63
CA ARG A 59 -5.96 18.61 -15.54
C ARG A 59 -4.79 19.01 -14.64
N GLU A 60 -3.58 18.51 -14.93
CA GLU A 60 -2.37 18.68 -14.11
C GLU A 60 -2.60 18.35 -12.63
N LYS A 61 -3.33 17.26 -12.36
CA LYS A 61 -3.74 16.87 -11.00
C LYS A 61 -3.39 15.43 -10.71
N ILE A 62 -3.00 15.16 -9.47
CA ILE A 62 -2.89 13.79 -8.97
C ILE A 62 -4.27 13.33 -8.50
N ARG A 63 -4.75 12.25 -9.09
CA ARG A 63 -5.91 11.50 -8.60
C ARG A 63 -5.46 10.32 -7.76
N THR A 64 -6.22 10.01 -6.72
CA THR A 64 -5.99 8.83 -5.89
C THR A 64 -7.13 7.83 -6.07
N SER A 65 -6.79 6.56 -6.07
CA SER A 65 -7.78 5.48 -6.03
C SER A 65 -7.29 4.38 -5.09
N TRP A 66 -8.21 3.58 -4.56
CA TRP A 66 -7.83 2.47 -3.71
C TRP A 66 -6.97 1.46 -4.47
N TYR A 67 -5.84 1.06 -3.89
CA TYR A 67 -4.92 0.10 -4.48
C TYR A 67 -4.57 -0.98 -3.49
N ARG A 68 -4.53 -2.22 -3.98
CA ARG A 68 -4.06 -3.36 -3.22
C ARG A 68 -2.92 -4.00 -4.01
N LYS A 69 -1.72 -3.99 -3.43
CA LYS A 69 -0.56 -4.67 -4.03
C LYS A 69 -0.95 -6.12 -4.35
N PRO A 70 -0.53 -6.70 -5.50
CA PRO A 70 -0.82 -8.09 -5.84
C PRO A 70 -0.32 -9.08 -4.77
N THR A 71 0.73 -8.69 -4.05
CA THR A 71 1.33 -9.45 -2.94
C THR A 71 0.67 -9.19 -1.60
N ALA A 72 -0.26 -8.23 -1.50
CA ALA A 72 -0.93 -7.94 -0.24
C ALA A 72 -1.71 -9.17 0.23
N ALA A 73 -1.54 -9.51 1.51
CA ALA A 73 -2.29 -10.59 2.14
C ALA A 73 -3.79 -10.40 1.88
N LYS A 74 -4.47 -11.47 1.46
CA LYS A 74 -5.91 -11.45 1.17
C LYS A 74 -6.76 -11.15 2.42
N THR A 75 -6.18 -11.33 3.61
CA THR A 75 -6.82 -11.19 4.91
C THR A 75 -6.19 -10.05 5.71
N LEU A 76 -7.00 -9.17 6.29
CA LEU A 76 -6.50 -8.10 7.19
C LEU A 76 -6.22 -8.59 8.60
N LEU A 77 -7.08 -9.48 9.11
CA LEU A 77 -6.96 -10.06 10.44
C LEU A 77 -7.74 -11.37 10.49
N ASP A 78 -7.18 -12.41 11.11
CA ASP A 78 -7.94 -13.63 11.40
C ASP A 78 -9.01 -13.32 12.46
N PHE A 79 -10.27 -13.67 12.19
CA PHE A 79 -11.35 -13.51 13.17
C PHE A 79 -11.12 -14.33 14.45
N LYS A 80 -10.37 -15.44 14.36
CA LYS A 80 -10.02 -16.29 15.50
C LYS A 80 -8.79 -15.83 16.27
N SER A 81 -8.12 -14.78 15.81
CA SER A 81 -7.03 -14.16 16.57
C SER A 81 -7.51 -13.72 17.96
N ASP A 82 -6.60 -13.73 18.93
CA ASP A 82 -6.88 -13.32 20.32
C ASP A 82 -7.07 -11.79 20.48
N HIS A 83 -7.20 -11.07 19.36
CA HIS A 83 -7.53 -9.67 19.37
C HIS A 83 -8.97 -9.45 19.84
N THR A 84 -9.16 -8.39 20.63
CA THR A 84 -10.47 -8.01 21.15
C THR A 84 -11.44 -7.70 20.01
N SER A 85 -12.74 -7.89 20.27
CA SER A 85 -13.79 -7.54 19.31
C SER A 85 -13.73 -6.06 18.88
N ALA A 86 -13.30 -5.17 19.77
CA ALA A 86 -13.12 -3.75 19.47
C ALA A 86 -12.01 -3.53 18.42
N VAL A 87 -10.88 -4.23 18.51
CA VAL A 87 -9.79 -4.15 17.53
C VAL A 87 -10.26 -4.63 16.16
N LYS A 88 -10.96 -5.78 16.11
CA LYS A 88 -11.53 -6.33 14.87
C LYS A 88 -12.53 -5.36 14.22
N GLN A 89 -13.42 -4.76 15.00
CA GLN A 89 -14.37 -3.75 14.51
C GLN A 89 -13.67 -2.48 14.03
N ASN A 90 -12.65 -2.01 14.73
CA ASN A 90 -11.90 -0.81 14.35
C ASN A 90 -11.12 -1.01 13.04
N ILE A 91 -10.58 -2.20 12.79
CA ILE A 91 -9.93 -2.51 11.51
C ILE A 91 -10.92 -2.39 10.35
N VAL A 92 -12.13 -2.94 10.50
CA VAL A 92 -13.19 -2.82 9.49
C VAL A 92 -13.59 -1.37 9.27
N LYS A 93 -13.84 -0.62 10.35
CA LYS A 93 -14.19 0.81 10.28
C LYS A 93 -13.10 1.62 9.58
N ASN A 94 -11.84 1.45 9.98
CA ASN A 94 -10.71 2.15 9.39
C ASN A 94 -10.55 1.82 7.90
N MET A 95 -10.78 0.57 7.50
CA MET A 95 -10.73 0.18 6.09
C MET A 95 -11.83 0.87 5.27
N ILE A 96 -13.08 0.88 5.77
CA ILE A 96 -14.19 1.58 5.14
C ILE A 96 -13.88 3.08 5.03
N SER A 97 -13.45 3.71 6.12
CA SER A 97 -13.09 5.12 6.13
C SER A 97 -11.98 5.44 5.13
N LYS A 98 -10.92 4.64 5.07
CA LYS A 98 -9.84 4.84 4.07
C LYS A 98 -10.38 4.74 2.64
N ILE A 99 -11.20 3.73 2.34
CA ILE A 99 -11.79 3.57 1.00
C ILE A 99 -12.67 4.77 0.64
N VAL A 100 -13.48 5.26 1.56
CA VAL A 100 -14.33 6.45 1.33
C VAL A 100 -13.47 7.70 1.10
N LEU A 101 -12.44 7.91 1.92
CA LEU A 101 -11.56 9.08 1.82
C LEU A 101 -10.73 9.09 0.53
N VAL A 102 -10.17 7.95 0.14
CA VAL A 102 -9.27 7.83 -1.03
C VAL A 102 -10.01 8.04 -2.36
N ASN A 103 -11.30 7.74 -2.42
CA ASN A 103 -12.07 7.81 -3.67
C ASN A 103 -12.69 9.20 -3.95
N GLY A 104 -12.59 10.16 -3.02
CA GLY A 104 -13.31 11.43 -3.15
C GLY A 104 -14.83 11.24 -3.39
N ASN A 105 -15.53 12.31 -3.79
CA ASN A 105 -16.97 12.25 -4.08
C ASN A 105 -17.33 11.43 -5.33
N GLU A 106 -16.36 10.85 -6.05
CA GLU A 106 -16.60 9.96 -7.18
C GLU A 106 -16.96 8.56 -6.67
N ARG A 107 -18.27 8.39 -6.45
CA ARG A 107 -18.93 7.14 -6.05
C ARG A 107 -18.75 6.07 -7.14
N ASN A 108 -17.57 5.47 -7.21
CA ASN A 108 -17.26 4.40 -8.14
C ASN A 108 -17.88 3.07 -7.65
N GLU A 109 -19.04 2.69 -8.21
CA GLU A 109 -19.77 1.44 -7.92
C GLU A 109 -18.92 0.16 -8.10
N LYS A 110 -17.87 0.23 -8.92
CA LYS A 110 -16.90 -0.87 -9.11
C LYS A 110 -16.22 -1.30 -7.80
N ASN A 111 -16.04 -0.39 -6.84
CA ASN A 111 -15.31 -0.68 -5.59
C ASN A 111 -16.19 -1.30 -4.49
N LEU A 112 -17.51 -1.09 -4.53
CA LEU A 112 -18.46 -1.73 -3.61
C LEU A 112 -18.65 -3.22 -3.93
N THR A 113 -18.40 -3.62 -5.18
CA THR A 113 -18.46 -5.04 -5.61
C THR A 113 -17.33 -5.86 -5.00
N VAL A 114 -16.18 -5.24 -4.69
CA VAL A 114 -15.08 -5.90 -3.95
C VAL A 114 -15.49 -6.26 -2.52
N PHE A 115 -16.41 -5.49 -1.92
CA PHE A 115 -16.93 -5.76 -0.57
C PHE A 115 -17.88 -6.96 -0.49
N ARG A 116 -18.52 -7.37 -1.60
CA ARG A 116 -19.39 -8.55 -1.63
C ARG A 116 -18.61 -9.88 -1.57
N THR A 117 -17.30 -9.88 -1.78
CA THR A 117 -16.51 -11.12 -1.97
C THR A 117 -15.64 -11.53 -0.77
N VAL A 118 -15.58 -10.75 0.33
CA VAL A 118 -14.56 -10.98 1.39
C VAL A 118 -15.06 -11.77 2.62
N ILE A 119 -16.26 -12.35 2.59
CA ILE A 119 -16.71 -13.25 3.67
C ILE A 119 -16.71 -14.69 3.16
N ILE A 120 -15.71 -15.49 3.58
CA ILE A 120 -15.77 -16.93 3.96
C ILE A 120 -14.36 -17.58 4.02
N HIS A 121 -14.05 -18.10 5.22
CA HIS A 121 -13.16 -19.21 5.68
C HIS A 121 -11.98 -19.78 4.83
N LEU A 122 -10.77 -19.92 5.42
CA LEU A 122 -10.04 -21.20 5.68
C LEU A 122 -8.59 -21.02 6.22
N GLN A 123 -8.02 -22.13 6.72
CA GLN A 123 -7.12 -22.31 7.87
C GLN A 123 -5.58 -22.20 7.64
N LEU A 124 -4.86 -22.11 8.78
CA LEU A 124 -3.40 -22.19 8.97
C LEU A 124 -2.76 -23.50 8.50
N ARG A 125 -1.52 -23.41 8.00
CA ARG A 125 -0.48 -24.43 8.22
C ARG A 125 0.87 -23.77 8.50
N ALA A 126 1.43 -24.06 9.67
CA ALA A 126 2.82 -23.80 10.00
C ALA A 126 3.71 -24.88 9.39
N ILE A 127 4.87 -24.50 8.87
CA ILE A 127 6.03 -25.40 8.83
C ILE A 127 6.93 -24.88 9.94
N LEU A 128 6.93 -25.57 11.09
CA LEU A 128 7.96 -25.40 12.09
C LEU A 128 9.25 -25.99 11.51
N GLY A 129 10.12 -25.10 11.05
CA GLY A 129 11.54 -25.37 10.89
C GLY A 129 12.24 -24.74 12.08
N ILE A 130 12.62 -25.61 13.04
CA ILE A 130 13.25 -25.38 14.36
C ILE A 130 12.24 -25.38 15.52
#